data_AF-A0A923THM9-F1
#
_entry.id   AF-A0A923THM9-F1
#
_cell.length_a   1.000
_cell.length_b   1.000
_cell.length_c   1.000
_cell.angle_alpha   90.00
_cell.angle_beta   90.00
_cell.angle_gamma   90.00
#
_symmetry.space_group_name_H-M   'P 1'
#
loop_
_entity.id
_entity.type
_entity.pdbx_description
1 polymer ?
#
loop_
_entity_poly.entity_id
_entity_poly.type
_entity_poly.pdbx_seq_one_letter_code
_entity_poly.pdbx_strand_id
1 'polypeptide(L)'
;MNSATERPHALLVPVPGQTDVRWAVESWLDGKGWSRASSPAQADLLVECGEPGPELASRGETCWQAMPGPRARVRVTAVDQVEAVLLAGRAALRDDPSQRRAAEGRGEPQPETGMDGMDGMDGMDGMDGMDG
;
A
#
# COMPACT_ATOMS: atom_id res chain seq x y z
N MET A 1 0.73 1.04 -11.50
CA MET A 1 -0.44 0.54 -10.74
C MET A 1 0.01 0.33 -9.31
N ASN A 2 -0.60 0.99 -8.31
CA ASN A 2 -0.14 0.94 -6.92
C ASN A 2 -0.73 -0.29 -6.21
N SER A 3 -0.02 -1.42 -6.26
CA SER A 3 -0.51 -2.74 -5.79
C SER A 3 -0.80 -2.82 -4.29
N ALA A 4 -0.29 -1.89 -3.47
CA ALA A 4 -0.39 -1.93 -2.01
C ALA A 4 -1.83 -1.76 -1.48
N THR A 5 -2.70 -0.98 -2.14
CA THR A 5 -4.10 -0.77 -1.72
C THR A 5 -5.09 -1.76 -2.35
N GLU A 6 -4.61 -2.67 -3.21
CA GLU A 6 -5.40 -3.78 -3.75
C GLU A 6 -5.47 -4.94 -2.76
N ARG A 7 -4.40 -5.17 -1.99
CA ARG A 7 -4.24 -6.26 -1.02
C ARG A 7 -3.53 -5.75 0.24
N PRO A 8 -4.25 -5.10 1.17
CA PRO A 8 -3.67 -4.54 2.40
C PRO A 8 -2.94 -5.59 3.25
N HIS A 9 -1.88 -5.16 3.93
CA HIS A 9 -1.24 -5.97 4.98
C HIS A 9 -1.97 -5.72 6.31
N ALA A 10 -2.67 -6.74 6.80
CA ALA A 10 -3.51 -6.63 7.99
C ALA A 10 -2.76 -7.05 9.27
N LEU A 11 -2.67 -6.15 10.25
CA LEU A 11 -2.27 -6.48 11.62
C LEU A 11 -3.52 -6.81 12.45
N LEU A 12 -3.58 -8.03 12.98
CA LEU A 12 -4.71 -8.53 13.76
C LEU A 12 -4.50 -8.26 15.25
N VAL A 13 -5.49 -7.63 15.89
CA VAL A 13 -5.56 -7.47 17.34
C VAL A 13 -6.65 -8.40 17.87
N PRO A 14 -6.29 -9.60 18.35
CA PRO A 14 -7.26 -10.57 18.85
C PRO A 14 -7.83 -10.13 20.20
N VAL A 15 -9.16 -10.08 20.32
CA VAL A 15 -9.82 -9.83 21.61
C VAL A 15 -10.06 -11.17 22.34
N PRO A 16 -9.70 -11.30 23.63
CA PRO A 16 -9.99 -12.49 24.41
C PRO A 16 -11.48 -12.87 24.36
N GLY A 17 -11.78 -14.15 24.15
CA GLY A 17 -13.16 -14.66 24.02
C GLY A 17 -13.74 -14.62 22.60
N GLN A 18 -13.10 -13.92 21.65
CA GLN A 18 -13.62 -13.70 20.29
C GLN A 18 -12.84 -14.50 19.23
N THR A 19 -12.58 -15.78 19.51
CA THR A 19 -11.71 -16.62 18.66
C THR A 19 -12.34 -16.93 17.30
N ASP A 20 -13.65 -17.11 17.28
CA ASP A 20 -14.47 -17.30 16.08
C ASP A 20 -14.36 -16.12 15.11
N VAL A 21 -14.45 -14.89 15.62
CA VAL A 21 -14.27 -13.67 14.84
C VAL A 21 -12.87 -13.61 14.25
N ARG A 22 -11.83 -13.87 15.07
CA ARG A 22 -10.44 -13.89 14.60
C ARG A 22 -10.24 -14.91 13.48
N TRP A 23 -10.73 -16.13 13.64
CA TRP A 23 -10.59 -17.17 12.61
C TRP A 23 -11.36 -16.84 11.34
N ALA A 24 -12.55 -16.24 11.45
CA ALA A 24 -13.30 -15.81 10.28
C ALA A 24 -12.54 -14.72 9.50
N VAL A 25 -11.92 -13.76 10.20
CA VAL A 25 -11.05 -12.76 9.57
C VAL A 25 -9.84 -13.42 8.91
N GLU A 26 -9.11 -14.29 9.61
CA GLU A 26 -7.93 -14.98 9.06
C GLU A 26 -8.29 -15.79 7.79
N SER A 27 -9.38 -16.55 7.84
CA SER A 27 -9.89 -17.36 6.72
C SER A 27 -10.28 -16.48 5.53
N TRP A 28 -10.97 -15.37 5.78
CA TRP A 28 -11.35 -14.44 4.72
C TRP A 28 -10.12 -13.78 4.07
N LEU A 29 -9.13 -13.36 4.87
CA LEU A 29 -7.89 -12.76 4.35
C LEU A 29 -7.13 -13.75 3.45
N ASP A 30 -6.98 -15.00 3.89
CA ASP A 30 -6.37 -16.08 3.08
C ASP A 30 -7.15 -16.30 1.78
N GLY A 31 -8.47 -16.45 1.87
CA GLY A 31 -9.36 -16.65 0.72
C GLY A 31 -9.35 -15.49 -0.30
N LYS A 32 -9.01 -14.26 0.12
CA LYS A 32 -8.85 -13.10 -0.77
C LYS A 32 -7.38 -12.81 -1.13
N GLY A 33 -6.43 -13.59 -0.62
CA GLY A 33 -4.99 -13.41 -0.83
C GLY A 33 -4.44 -12.12 -0.22
N TRP A 34 -5.02 -11.65 0.89
CA TRP A 34 -4.53 -10.51 1.67
C TRP A 34 -3.50 -10.99 2.70
N SER A 35 -2.39 -10.26 2.82
CA SER A 35 -1.30 -10.63 3.71
C SER A 35 -1.60 -10.26 5.16
N ARG A 36 -1.15 -11.08 6.10
CA ARG A 36 -1.09 -10.71 7.52
C ARG A 36 0.25 -10.05 7.82
N ALA A 37 0.23 -8.90 8.47
CA ALA A 37 1.43 -8.22 8.96
C ALA A 37 1.88 -8.85 10.28
N SER A 38 3.19 -9.05 10.43
CA SER A 38 3.80 -9.50 11.69
C SER A 38 4.16 -8.35 12.63
N SER A 39 4.10 -7.10 12.17
CA SER A 39 4.43 -5.92 12.96
C SER A 39 3.68 -4.68 12.48
N PRO A 40 3.50 -3.64 13.34
CA PRO A 40 2.87 -2.38 12.94
C PRO A 40 3.56 -1.69 11.76
N ALA A 41 4.89 -1.75 11.71
CA ALA A 41 5.68 -1.10 10.64
C ALA A 41 5.41 -1.68 9.24
N GLN A 42 4.85 -2.89 9.16
CA GLN A 42 4.52 -3.58 7.91
C GLN A 42 3.03 -3.51 7.57
N ALA A 43 2.22 -2.88 8.43
CA ALA A 43 0.77 -2.95 8.33
C ALA A 43 0.18 -1.68 7.73
N ASP A 44 -0.79 -1.88 6.85
CA ASP A 44 -1.63 -0.82 6.28
C ASP A 44 -3.02 -0.84 6.95
N LEU A 45 -3.46 -2.00 7.46
CA LEU A 45 -4.78 -2.18 8.08
C LEU A 45 -4.66 -2.77 9.48
N LEU A 46 -5.18 -2.09 10.50
CA LEU A 46 -5.32 -2.62 11.87
C LEU A 46 -6.73 -3.19 12.04
N VAL A 47 -6.84 -4.48 12.37
CA VAL A 47 -8.12 -5.19 12.51
C VAL A 47 -8.31 -5.67 13.94
N GLU A 48 -9.24 -5.05 14.66
CA GLU A 48 -9.65 -5.50 15.99
C GLU A 48 -10.72 -6.59 15.85
N CYS A 49 -10.38 -7.81 16.30
CA CYS A 49 -11.25 -8.97 16.21
C CYS A 49 -12.07 -9.10 17.50
N GLY A 50 -13.10 -8.28 17.62
CA GLY A 50 -13.95 -8.13 18.80
C GLY A 50 -13.97 -6.71 19.36
N GLU A 51 -14.66 -6.52 20.48
CA GLU A 51 -14.66 -5.26 21.24
C GLU A 51 -13.54 -5.26 22.29
N PRO A 52 -12.45 -4.49 22.10
CA PRO A 52 -11.33 -4.52 23.03
C PRO A 52 -11.70 -3.84 24.36
N GLY A 53 -11.32 -4.47 25.47
CA GLY A 53 -11.29 -3.79 26.77
C GLY A 53 -10.24 -2.66 26.82
N PRO A 54 -10.26 -1.80 27.85
CA PRO A 54 -9.42 -0.58 27.90
C PRO A 54 -7.92 -0.83 27.71
N GLU A 55 -7.38 -1.89 28.32
CA GLU A 55 -5.96 -2.23 28.18
C GLU A 55 -5.61 -2.58 26.73
N LEU A 56 -6.41 -3.43 26.09
CA LEU A 56 -6.18 -3.86 24.72
C LEU A 56 -6.40 -2.72 23.72
N ALA A 57 -7.40 -1.86 23.97
CA ALA A 57 -7.62 -0.65 23.18
C ALA A 57 -6.40 0.28 23.23
N SER A 58 -5.77 0.43 24.40
CA SER A 58 -4.57 1.24 24.58
C SER A 58 -3.37 0.65 23.82
N ARG A 59 -3.19 -0.68 23.84
CA ARG A 59 -2.17 -1.36 23.04
C ARG A 59 -2.44 -1.24 21.54
N GLY A 60 -3.70 -1.35 21.12
CA GLY A 60 -4.12 -1.13 19.74
C GLY A 60 -3.80 0.28 19.26
N GLU A 61 -3.96 1.28 20.12
CA GLU A 61 -3.55 2.66 19.81
C GLU A 61 -2.04 2.80 19.64
N THR A 62 -1.23 2.16 20.50
CA THR A 62 0.22 2.14 20.33
C THR A 62 0.64 1.50 19.00
N CYS A 63 0.00 0.38 18.62
CA CYS A 63 0.22 -0.22 17.30
C CYS A 63 -0.17 0.74 16.18
N TRP A 64 -1.34 1.36 16.27
CA TRP A 64 -1.83 2.34 15.28
C TRP A 64 -0.85 3.49 15.06
N GLN A 65 -0.31 4.08 16.13
CA GLN A 65 0.65 5.18 16.02
C GLN A 65 1.97 4.75 15.37
N ALA A 66 2.38 3.50 15.55
CA ALA A 66 3.59 2.94 14.97
C ALA A 66 3.46 2.49 13.50
N MET A 67 2.24 2.44 12.94
CA MET A 67 2.01 2.10 11.53
C MET A 67 2.39 3.26 10.60
N PRO A 68 3.04 3.03 9.45
CA PRO A 68 3.23 4.08 8.45
C PRO A 68 1.90 4.51 7.82
N GLY A 69 1.84 5.71 7.26
CA GLY A 69 0.72 6.13 6.40
C GLY A 69 0.94 5.69 4.95
N PRO A 70 -0.11 5.35 4.17
CA PRO A 70 -1.53 5.33 4.52
C PRO A 70 -1.90 4.15 5.43
N ARG A 71 -2.78 4.39 6.41
CA ARG A 71 -3.24 3.37 7.37
C ARG A 71 -4.74 3.49 7.63
N ALA A 72 -5.41 2.36 7.84
CA ALA A 72 -6.82 2.30 8.24
C ALA A 72 -7.00 1.37 9.46
N ARG A 73 -8.02 1.64 10.28
CA ARG A 73 -8.38 0.84 11.45
C ARG A 73 -9.84 0.43 11.34
N VAL A 74 -10.12 -0.84 11.56
CA VAL A 74 -11.47 -1.40 11.54
C VAL A 74 -11.67 -2.35 12.70
N ARG A 75 -12.93 -2.56 13.06
CA ARG A 75 -13.34 -3.49 14.10
C ARG A 75 -14.40 -4.44 13.58
N VAL A 76 -14.17 -5.72 13.77
CA VAL A 76 -15.10 -6.79 13.41
C VAL A 76 -15.61 -7.38 14.72
N THR A 77 -16.92 -7.32 15.00
CA THR A 77 -17.49 -7.87 16.24
C THR A 77 -18.29 -9.14 16.03
N ALA A 78 -18.63 -9.48 14.78
CA ALA A 78 -19.35 -10.70 14.41
C ALA A 78 -18.84 -11.28 13.08
N VAL A 79 -18.99 -12.61 12.92
CA VAL A 79 -18.50 -13.36 11.75
C VAL A 79 -19.16 -12.90 10.44
N ASP A 80 -20.45 -12.55 10.46
CA ASP A 80 -21.18 -12.08 9.28
C ASP A 80 -20.72 -10.71 8.77
N GLN A 81 -20.01 -9.93 9.61
CA GLN A 81 -19.54 -8.59 9.28
C GLN A 81 -18.17 -8.57 8.58
N VAL A 82 -17.43 -9.68 8.62
CA VAL A 82 -16.02 -9.77 8.21
C VAL A 82 -15.79 -9.15 6.84
N GLU A 83 -16.58 -9.56 5.83
CA GLU A 83 -16.39 -9.09 4.46
C GLU A 83 -16.67 -7.58 4.34
N ALA A 84 -17.82 -7.12 4.85
CA ALA A 84 -18.23 -5.74 4.74
C ALA A 84 -17.22 -4.79 5.42
N VAL A 85 -16.75 -5.15 6.61
CA VAL A 85 -15.82 -4.33 7.40
C VAL A 85 -14.43 -4.29 6.76
N LEU A 86 -13.90 -5.42 6.27
CA LEU A 86 -12.57 -5.46 5.65
C LEU A 86 -12.55 -4.71 4.31
N LEU A 87 -13.61 -4.82 3.51
CA LEU A 87 -13.75 -4.03 2.28
C LEU A 87 -13.86 -2.53 2.56
N ALA A 88 -14.58 -2.13 3.61
CA ALA A 88 -14.62 -0.73 4.06
C ALA A 88 -13.22 -0.23 4.49
N GLY A 89 -12.44 -1.05 5.19
CA GLY A 89 -11.05 -0.73 5.52
C GLY A 89 -10.17 -0.51 4.29
N ARG A 90 -10.30 -1.34 3.25
CA ARG A 90 -9.61 -1.14 1.96
C ARG A 90 -10.07 0.12 1.24
N ALA A 91 -11.36 0.45 1.27
CA ALA A 91 -11.86 1.69 0.68
C ALA A 91 -11.25 2.91 1.38
N ALA A 92 -11.22 2.92 2.72
CA ALA A 92 -10.60 3.99 3.50
C ALA A 92 -9.11 4.20 3.16
N LEU A 93 -8.36 3.12 2.91
CA LEU A 93 -6.97 3.20 2.46
C LEU A 93 -6.80 3.87 1.08
N ARG A 94 -7.80 3.76 0.20
CA ARG A 94 -7.79 4.41 -1.13
C ARG A 94 -8.17 5.88 -1.05
N ASP A 95 -9.04 6.22 -0.11
CA ASP A 95 -9.53 7.57 0.10
C ASP A 95 -8.54 8.48 0.84
N ASP A 96 -7.42 7.94 1.34
CA ASP A 96 -6.40 8.70 2.06
C ASP A 96 -5.88 9.90 1.20
N PRO A 97 -5.92 11.14 1.72
CA PRO A 97 -5.50 12.32 0.98
C PRO A 97 -4.07 12.27 0.45
N SER A 98 -3.16 11.55 1.13
CA SER A 98 -1.79 11.36 0.66
C SER A 98 -1.73 10.45 -0.57
N GLN A 99 -2.61 9.43 -0.64
CA GLN A 99 -2.77 8.58 -1.83
C GLN A 99 -3.42 9.36 -2.98
N ARG A 100 -4.43 10.19 -2.71
CA ARG A 100 -5.05 11.07 -3.73
C ARG A 100 -4.01 12.02 -4.34
N ARG A 101 -3.23 12.72 -3.51
CA ARG A 101 -2.17 13.63 -3.99
C ARG A 101 -1.06 12.90 -4.77
N ALA A 102 -0.67 11.69 -4.33
CA ALA A 102 0.31 10.88 -5.05
C ALA A 102 -0.21 10.34 -6.40
N ALA A 103 -1.52 10.12 -6.53
CA ALA A 103 -2.17 9.75 -7.79
C ALA A 103 -2.34 10.96 -8.72
N GLU A 104 -2.74 12.12 -8.19
CA GLU A 104 -2.91 13.38 -8.92
C GLU A 104 -1.57 13.93 -9.43
N GLY A 105 -0.48 13.82 -8.66
CA GLY A 105 0.86 14.24 -9.08
C GLY A 105 1.52 13.36 -10.15
N ARG A 106 0.85 12.28 -10.59
CA ARG A 106 1.34 11.36 -11.64
C ARG A 106 0.58 11.54 -12.97
N GLY A 107 -0.19 12.62 -13.10
CA GLY A 107 -0.94 12.97 -14.28
C GLY A 107 -0.20 13.91 -15.22
N GLU A 108 1.00 13.56 -15.68
CA GLU A 108 1.59 14.11 -16.92
C GLU A 108 2.71 13.16 -17.40
N PRO A 109 2.51 12.35 -18.45
CA PRO A 109 3.63 11.80 -19.19
C PRO A 109 4.34 12.98 -19.85
N GLN A 110 5.54 13.31 -19.38
CA GLN A 110 6.43 14.17 -20.15
C GLN A 110 6.66 13.44 -21.48
N PRO A 111 6.34 14.04 -22.65
CA PRO A 111 6.76 13.46 -23.91
C PRO A 111 8.29 13.48 -23.87
N GLU A 112 8.89 12.30 -23.74
CA GLU A 112 10.31 12.13 -23.99
C GLU A 112 10.51 12.48 -25.46
N THR A 113 10.95 13.71 -25.69
CA THR A 113 11.44 14.14 -27.00
C THR A 113 12.65 13.27 -27.29
N GLY A 114 12.41 12.17 -27.99
CA GLY A 114 13.44 11.42 -28.68
C GLY A 114 14.18 12.40 -29.57
N MET A 115 15.43 12.70 -29.20
CA MET A 115 16.37 13.27 -30.14
C MET A 115 16.78 12.15 -31.08
N ASP A 116 16.00 12.06 -32.16
CA ASP A 116 16.29 11.23 -33.32
C ASP A 116 17.68 11.60 -33.85
N GLY A 117 18.45 10.56 -34.16
CA GLY A 117 19.84 10.62 -34.54
C GLY A 117 20.10 11.56 -35.72
N MET A 118 21.16 12.36 -35.59
CA MET A 118 21.87 12.88 -36.75
C MET A 118 22.92 11.86 -37.16
N ASP A 119 22.54 11.08 -38.16
CA ASP A 119 23.41 10.26 -38.99
C ASP A 119 24.54 11.10 -39.63
N GLY A 120 25.74 10.53 -39.60
CA GLY A 120 26.70 10.53 -40.71
C GLY A 120 27.18 11.87 -41.29
N MET A 121 28.37 12.30 -40.88
CA MET A 121 29.32 12.88 -41.84
C MET A 121 30.64 12.13 -41.76
N ASP A 122 30.79 11.24 -42.73
CA ASP A 122 32.00 10.52 -43.09
C ASP A 122 33.14 11.46 -43.50
N GLY A 123 34.34 11.08 -43.08
CA GLY A 123 35.64 11.20 -43.75
C GLY A 123 35.94 12.38 -44.68
N MET A 124 36.94 13.17 -44.28
CA MET A 124 38.02 13.54 -45.20
C MET A 124 39.37 13.48 -44.47
N ASP A 125 40.10 12.40 -44.77
CA ASP A 125 41.53 12.26 -44.55
C ASP A 125 42.32 13.23 -45.45
N GLY A 126 43.39 13.79 -44.89
CA GLY A 126 44.67 14.11 -45.53
C GLY A 126 44.72 14.86 -46.86
N MET A 127 45.28 16.08 -46.84
CA MET A 127 46.34 16.45 -47.78
C MET A 127 47.41 17.30 -47.11
N ASP A 128 48.64 16.81 -47.25
CA ASP A 128 49.93 17.43 -46.95
C ASP A 128 50.15 18.79 -47.64
N GLY A 129 50.97 19.61 -46.97
CA GLY A 129 51.99 20.53 -47.50
C GLY A 129 51.76 21.34 -48.78
N MET A 130 51.95 22.67 -48.68
CA MET A 130 52.85 23.46 -49.54
C MET A 130 53.02 24.90 -49.03
N ASP A 131 54.28 25.22 -48.69
CA ASP A 131 55.06 26.46 -48.77
C ASP A 131 54.45 27.87 -48.56
N GLY A 132 55.21 28.64 -47.77
CA GLY A 132 55.17 30.10 -47.62
C GLY A 132 56.25 30.58 -46.66
#